data_AF-A0A1I8AGW1-F1
#
_entry.id   AF-A0A1I8AGW1-F1
#
_cell.length_a   1.000
_cell.length_b   1.000
_cell.length_c   1.000
_cell.angle_alpha   90.00
_cell.angle_beta   90.00
_cell.angle_gamma   90.00
#
_symmetry.space_group_name_H-M   'P 1'
#
loop_
_entity.id
_entity.type
_entity.pdbx_description
1 polymer ?
#
loop_
_entity_poly.entity_id
_entity_poly.type
_entity_poly.pdbx_seq_one_letter_code
_entity_poly.pdbx_strand_id
1 'polypeptide(L)'
;MKSLFKIAAKKILTENLPIALHKDSLPKAALSDYRIYTTILRFNRNSTTRVPPLPAIPEECFVFDREFLIHIPRTLARAEKVMDPVGIFKYYVALGNLEGIASLWTQLDDEQKDRAYDSCDQVTRFLFDFLDTGTVPPESQLLQLYRSSKSANFYISFFIFRLFPVRLRSLTVLCELYNALNCQEKHRAANCRHLAGLVAYKDFEIKFNELDESVATDLEATIRSNHSNFLRLPKNCRIPEVEDFAREKIGPYVPCDVPDSGYPPFIW
;
A
#
# COMPACT_ATOMS: atom_id res chain seq x y z
N MET A 1 37.18 -10.42 -6.23
CA MET A 1 36.09 -10.70 -7.19
C MET A 1 34.82 -9.88 -6.92
N LYS A 2 34.24 -9.84 -5.70
CA LYS A 2 33.01 -9.07 -5.41
C LYS A 2 33.02 -7.60 -5.86
N SER A 3 34.16 -6.91 -5.73
CA SER A 3 34.32 -5.51 -6.15
C SER A 3 34.13 -5.28 -7.66
N LEU A 4 34.61 -6.19 -8.52
CA LEU A 4 34.46 -6.05 -9.98
C LEU A 4 33.02 -6.25 -10.44
N PHE A 5 32.30 -7.22 -9.85
CA PHE A 5 30.87 -7.43 -10.14
C PHE A 5 30.02 -6.24 -9.71
N LYS A 6 30.35 -5.65 -8.56
CA LYS A 6 29.75 -4.41 -8.06
C LYS A 6 29.94 -3.24 -9.04
N ILE A 7 31.17 -3.06 -9.55
CA ILE A 7 31.47 -2.03 -10.55
C ILE A 7 30.69 -2.28 -11.85
N ALA A 8 30.71 -3.51 -12.38
CA ALA A 8 30.02 -3.87 -13.61
C ALA A 8 28.50 -3.68 -13.51
N ALA A 9 27.88 -4.15 -12.42
CA ALA A 9 26.45 -4.01 -12.19
C ALA A 9 26.02 -2.55 -12.02
N LYS A 10 26.82 -1.74 -11.29
CA LYS A 10 26.58 -0.30 -11.19
C LYS A 10 26.63 0.36 -12.58
N LYS A 11 27.65 0.04 -13.38
CA LYS A 11 27.80 0.57 -14.75
C LYS A 11 26.61 0.20 -15.65
N ILE A 12 26.22 -1.08 -15.67
CA ILE A 12 25.06 -1.56 -16.46
C ILE A 12 23.77 -0.83 -16.08
N LEU A 13 23.50 -0.65 -14.78
CA LEU A 13 22.29 0.06 -14.32
C LEU A 13 22.32 1.56 -14.59
N THR A 14 23.51 2.18 -14.56
CA THR A 14 23.67 3.62 -14.78
C THR A 14 23.55 3.95 -16.26
N GLU A 15 24.10 3.09 -17.12
CA GLU A 15 24.16 3.26 -18.58
C GLU A 15 22.98 2.58 -19.32
N ASN A 16 22.02 1.99 -18.59
CA ASN A 16 20.88 1.23 -19.14
C ASN A 16 21.29 0.18 -20.21
N LEU A 17 22.43 -0.50 -20.00
CA LEU A 17 22.95 -1.45 -20.98
C LEU A 17 22.04 -2.69 -21.10
N PRO A 18 21.82 -3.23 -22.32
CA PRO A 18 20.99 -4.41 -22.53
C PRO A 18 21.58 -5.65 -21.85
N ILE A 19 20.86 -6.12 -20.82
CA ILE A 19 21.24 -7.23 -19.92
C ILE A 19 21.38 -8.58 -20.66
N ALA A 20 20.78 -8.70 -21.86
CA ALA A 20 20.74 -9.93 -22.65
C ALA A 20 22.13 -10.45 -23.07
N LEU A 21 23.15 -9.59 -23.14
CA LEU A 21 24.51 -9.99 -23.54
C LEU A 21 25.33 -10.71 -22.46
N HIS A 22 24.84 -10.80 -21.21
CA HIS A 22 25.66 -11.24 -20.07
C HIS A 22 25.08 -12.37 -19.20
N LYS A 23 23.83 -12.79 -19.42
CA LYS A 23 23.19 -13.80 -18.54
C LYS A 23 23.71 -15.22 -18.76
N ASP A 24 23.99 -15.58 -20.01
CA ASP A 24 24.34 -16.96 -20.39
C ASP A 24 25.87 -17.18 -20.47
N SER A 25 26.66 -16.10 -20.34
CA SER A 25 28.12 -16.10 -20.48
C SER A 25 28.87 -16.04 -19.13
N LEU A 26 28.17 -15.89 -18.01
CA LEU A 26 28.78 -15.78 -16.68
C LEU A 26 28.72 -17.11 -15.90
N PRO A 27 29.78 -17.45 -15.13
CA PRO A 27 29.71 -18.54 -14.16
C PRO A 27 28.55 -18.36 -13.18
N LYS A 28 27.92 -19.46 -12.74
CA LYS A 28 26.72 -19.42 -11.87
C LYS A 28 26.89 -18.55 -10.61
N ALA A 29 28.07 -18.60 -9.98
CA ALA A 29 28.39 -17.78 -8.81
C ALA A 29 28.44 -16.27 -9.15
N ALA A 30 29.05 -15.92 -10.28
CA ALA A 30 29.10 -14.54 -10.77
C ALA A 30 27.71 -14.00 -11.13
N LEU A 31 26.86 -14.85 -11.75
CA LEU A 31 25.48 -14.50 -12.06
C LEU A 31 24.65 -14.27 -10.78
N SER A 32 24.87 -15.07 -9.74
CA SER A 32 24.24 -14.91 -8.43
C SER A 32 24.62 -13.58 -7.78
N ASP A 33 25.92 -13.27 -7.70
CA ASP A 33 26.41 -12.01 -7.12
C ASP A 33 25.90 -10.79 -7.90
N TYR A 34 25.87 -10.87 -9.24
CA TYR A 34 25.29 -9.83 -10.08
C TYR A 34 23.81 -9.60 -9.79
N ARG A 35 23.01 -10.67 -9.72
CA ARG A 35 21.57 -10.59 -9.42
C ARG A 35 21.35 -9.92 -8.05
N ILE A 36 22.02 -10.39 -7.01
CA ILE A 36 21.95 -9.81 -5.66
C ILE A 36 22.23 -8.30 -5.71
N TYR A 37 23.36 -7.92 -6.29
CA TYR A 37 23.79 -6.52 -6.26
C TYR A 37 22.89 -5.60 -7.11
N THR A 38 22.41 -6.07 -8.26
CA THR A 38 21.42 -5.31 -9.06
C THR A 38 20.09 -5.15 -8.33
N THR A 39 19.65 -6.15 -7.57
CA THR A 39 18.46 -6.06 -6.71
C THR A 39 18.64 -5.01 -5.62
N ILE A 40 19.79 -4.97 -4.93
CA ILE A 40 20.12 -3.95 -3.92
C ILE A 40 20.08 -2.55 -4.53
N LEU A 41 20.78 -2.35 -5.65
CA LEU A 41 20.86 -1.05 -6.31
C LEU A 41 19.48 -0.56 -6.75
N ARG A 42 18.64 -1.45 -7.30
CA ARG A 42 17.28 -1.11 -7.70
C ARG A 42 16.43 -0.72 -6.48
N PHE A 43 16.54 -1.45 -5.37
CA PHE A 43 15.84 -1.12 -4.13
C PHE A 43 16.24 0.27 -3.61
N ASN A 44 17.54 0.52 -3.47
CA ASN A 44 18.03 1.82 -2.98
C ASN A 44 17.67 2.96 -3.94
N ARG A 45 17.81 2.77 -5.26
CA ARG A 45 17.40 3.77 -6.26
C ARG A 45 15.92 4.13 -6.10
N ASN A 46 15.05 3.13 -6.06
CA ASN A 46 13.61 3.34 -5.89
C ASN A 46 13.27 4.03 -4.57
N SER A 47 14.01 3.75 -3.51
CA SER A 47 13.83 4.35 -2.18
C SER A 47 14.26 5.83 -2.16
N THR A 48 15.36 6.16 -2.82
CA THR A 48 15.87 7.54 -2.93
C THR A 48 15.08 8.42 -3.89
N THR A 49 14.31 7.85 -4.83
CA THR A 49 13.46 8.63 -5.76
C THR A 49 12.04 8.84 -5.24
N ARG A 50 11.73 8.37 -4.03
CA ARG A 50 10.45 8.65 -3.36
C ARG A 50 10.36 10.10 -2.89
N VAL A 51 9.15 10.53 -2.59
CA VAL A 51 8.88 11.84 -1.98
C VAL A 51 8.12 11.58 -0.67
N PRO A 52 8.73 11.83 0.51
CA PRO A 52 10.15 12.20 0.69
C PRO A 52 11.11 11.03 0.37
N PRO A 53 12.38 11.32 0.04
CA PRO A 53 13.37 10.28 -0.25
C PRO A 53 13.75 9.51 1.01
N LEU A 54 13.91 8.20 0.88
CA LEU A 54 14.37 7.34 1.97
C LEU A 54 15.90 7.20 1.95
N PRO A 55 16.56 7.11 3.12
CA PRO A 55 18.01 6.89 3.17
C PRO A 55 18.38 5.53 2.60
N ALA A 56 19.54 5.41 1.94
CA ALA A 56 19.98 4.13 1.40
C ALA A 56 20.28 3.12 2.53
N ILE A 57 19.81 1.88 2.39
CA ILE A 57 20.15 0.80 3.33
C ILE A 57 21.56 0.28 2.99
N PRO A 58 22.45 0.09 3.99
CA PRO A 58 23.77 -0.52 3.78
C PRO A 58 23.66 -1.92 3.16
N GLU A 59 24.59 -2.27 2.27
CA GLU A 59 24.56 -3.52 1.50
C GLU A 59 24.56 -4.78 2.38
N GLU A 60 25.28 -4.73 3.49
CA GLU A 60 25.40 -5.78 4.50
C GLU A 60 24.10 -6.08 5.25
N CYS A 61 23.14 -5.15 5.23
CA CYS A 61 21.84 -5.33 5.88
C CYS A 61 20.89 -6.18 5.03
N PHE A 62 21.09 -6.27 3.72
CA PHE A 62 20.17 -6.99 2.84
C PHE A 62 20.22 -8.50 3.09
N VAL A 63 19.05 -9.08 3.33
CA VAL A 63 18.84 -10.51 3.45
C VAL A 63 18.03 -10.98 2.25
N PHE A 64 18.47 -12.06 1.61
CA PHE A 64 17.83 -12.61 0.42
C PHE A 64 17.22 -13.98 0.72
N ASP A 65 16.11 -14.29 0.08
CA ASP A 65 15.55 -15.64 0.05
C ASP A 65 16.24 -16.54 -1.00
N ARG A 66 15.69 -17.73 -1.22
CA ARG A 66 16.22 -18.71 -2.19
C ARG A 66 16.10 -18.23 -3.65
N GLU A 67 15.22 -17.29 -3.93
CA GLU A 67 14.95 -16.73 -5.26
C GLU A 67 15.67 -15.39 -5.50
N PHE A 68 16.53 -14.98 -4.56
CA PHE A 68 17.23 -13.70 -4.57
C PHE A 68 16.31 -12.48 -4.48
N LEU A 69 15.12 -12.66 -3.90
CA LEU A 69 14.24 -11.56 -3.51
C LEU A 69 14.66 -11.05 -2.14
N ILE A 70 14.50 -9.73 -1.91
CA ILE A 70 14.84 -9.12 -0.63
C ILE A 70 13.81 -9.56 0.41
N HIS A 71 14.28 -10.17 1.48
CA HIS A 71 13.48 -10.41 2.67
C HIS A 71 13.40 -9.12 3.50
N ILE A 72 12.35 -8.33 3.25
CA ILE A 72 12.19 -6.98 3.82
C ILE A 72 12.21 -6.98 5.36
N PRO A 73 11.42 -7.81 6.08
CA PRO A 73 11.45 -7.81 7.55
C PRO A 73 12.85 -8.03 8.14
N ARG A 74 13.58 -9.04 7.66
CA ARG A 74 14.95 -9.33 8.12
C ARG A 74 15.96 -8.26 7.71
N THR A 75 15.76 -7.63 6.57
CA THR A 75 16.60 -6.52 6.11
C THR A 75 16.46 -5.31 7.03
N LEU A 76 15.23 -4.93 7.39
CA LEU A 76 14.98 -3.82 8.31
C LEU A 76 15.48 -4.12 9.72
N ALA A 77 15.27 -5.34 10.23
CA ALA A 77 15.80 -5.75 11.54
C ALA A 77 17.34 -5.71 11.63
N ARG A 78 18.05 -5.84 10.49
CA ARG A 78 19.50 -5.61 10.43
C ARG A 78 19.82 -4.11 10.34
N ALA A 79 19.08 -3.38 9.53
CA ALA A 79 19.27 -1.95 9.30
C ALA A 79 19.04 -1.13 10.58
N GLU A 80 18.08 -1.51 11.42
CA GLU A 80 17.82 -0.98 12.77
C GLU A 80 19.07 -0.89 13.65
N LYS A 81 20.02 -1.80 13.48
CA LYS A 81 21.20 -1.89 14.35
C LYS A 81 22.33 -0.94 13.94
N VAL A 82 22.25 -0.35 12.74
CA VAL A 82 23.37 0.37 12.12
C VAL A 82 22.98 1.70 11.49
N MET A 83 21.71 1.90 11.17
CA MET A 83 21.21 3.15 10.58
C MET A 83 20.67 4.08 11.67
N ASP A 84 20.60 5.37 11.35
CA ASP A 84 19.88 6.37 12.16
C ASP A 84 18.43 5.90 12.38
N PRO A 85 17.95 5.82 13.63
CA PRO A 85 16.58 5.43 13.96
C PRO A 85 15.52 6.21 13.18
N VAL A 86 15.73 7.51 12.94
CA VAL A 86 14.80 8.33 12.14
C VAL A 86 14.72 7.82 10.69
N GLY A 87 15.83 7.33 10.14
CA GLY A 87 15.88 6.74 8.80
C GLY A 87 15.09 5.44 8.69
N ILE A 88 15.22 4.55 9.68
CA ILE A 88 14.46 3.30 9.75
C ILE A 88 12.98 3.57 9.97
N PHE A 89 12.67 4.51 10.83
CA PHE A 89 11.31 4.92 11.09
C PHE A 89 10.59 5.34 9.81
N LYS A 90 11.25 6.11 8.93
CA LYS A 90 10.71 6.46 7.60
C LYS A 90 10.46 5.24 6.72
N TYR A 91 11.29 4.20 6.80
CA TYR A 91 11.02 2.94 6.10
C TYR A 91 9.75 2.26 6.63
N TYR A 92 9.54 2.24 7.95
CA TYR A 92 8.33 1.66 8.51
C TYR A 92 7.06 2.41 8.09
N VAL A 93 7.10 3.74 8.05
CA VAL A 93 6.00 4.54 7.50
C VAL A 93 5.77 4.20 6.02
N ALA A 94 6.82 4.23 5.20
CA ALA A 94 6.71 3.98 3.76
C ALA A 94 6.19 2.57 3.41
N LEU A 95 6.49 1.60 4.26
CA LEU A 95 6.05 0.21 4.10
C LEU A 95 4.72 -0.06 4.82
N GLY A 96 4.27 0.83 5.70
CA GLY A 96 3.02 0.71 6.45
C GLY A 96 3.12 -0.24 7.65
N ASN A 97 4.31 -0.42 8.21
CA ASN A 97 4.56 -1.29 9.36
C ASN A 97 4.12 -0.59 10.65
N LEU A 98 2.82 -0.55 10.94
CA LEU A 98 2.28 0.17 12.10
C LEU A 98 2.89 -0.26 13.44
N GLU A 99 3.18 -1.55 13.62
CA GLU A 99 3.84 -2.08 14.82
C GLU A 99 5.27 -1.57 14.93
N GLY A 100 6.03 -1.61 13.83
CA GLY A 100 7.38 -1.06 13.77
C GLY A 100 7.42 0.46 14.01
N ILE A 101 6.45 1.20 13.46
CA ILE A 101 6.30 2.65 13.69
C ILE A 101 6.07 2.89 15.19
N ALA A 102 5.08 2.25 15.80
CA ALA A 102 4.76 2.45 17.22
C ALA A 102 5.93 2.07 18.14
N SER A 103 6.54 0.90 17.91
CA SER A 103 7.68 0.41 18.70
C SER A 103 8.86 1.37 18.62
N LEU A 104 9.25 1.79 17.41
CA LEU A 104 10.39 2.65 17.22
C LEU A 104 10.13 4.07 17.73
N TRP A 105 8.91 4.60 17.56
CA TRP A 105 8.53 5.93 18.07
C TRP A 105 8.76 6.09 19.57
N THR A 106 8.45 5.05 20.36
CA THR A 106 8.65 5.06 21.82
C THR A 106 10.12 5.05 22.24
N GLN A 107 11.02 4.70 21.33
CA GLN A 107 12.46 4.63 21.58
C GLN A 107 13.21 5.90 21.12
N LEU A 108 12.56 6.77 20.34
CA LEU A 108 13.16 8.01 19.87
C LEU A 108 13.21 9.05 21.00
N ASP A 109 14.34 9.73 21.12
CA ASP A 109 14.46 10.94 21.94
C ASP A 109 13.78 12.16 21.26
N ASP A 110 13.63 13.26 22.00
CA ASP A 110 12.93 14.46 21.51
C ASP A 110 13.60 15.06 20.27
N GLU A 111 14.93 15.08 20.21
CA GLU A 111 15.67 15.60 19.04
C GLU A 111 15.44 14.72 17.80
N GLN A 112 15.40 13.40 17.97
CA GLN A 112 15.07 12.46 16.91
C GLN A 112 13.63 12.60 16.45
N LYS A 113 12.67 12.81 17.36
CA LYS A 113 11.27 13.07 17.02
C LYS A 113 11.12 14.36 16.24
N ASP A 114 11.78 15.45 16.64
CA ASP A 114 11.76 16.72 15.92
C ASP A 114 12.28 16.56 14.47
N ARG A 115 13.42 15.88 14.29
CA ARG A 115 13.96 15.56 12.95
C ARG A 115 12.99 14.70 12.12
N ALA A 116 12.23 13.82 12.75
CA ALA A 116 11.18 13.07 12.07
C ALA A 116 10.08 14.02 11.60
N TYR A 117 9.52 14.88 12.47
CA TYR A 117 8.44 15.82 12.13
C TYR A 117 8.75 16.76 10.95
N ASP A 118 9.96 17.33 10.91
CA ASP A 118 10.35 18.35 9.93
C ASP A 118 10.33 17.87 8.48
N SER A 119 10.52 16.56 8.28
CA SER A 119 10.73 15.97 6.94
C SER A 119 9.52 15.20 6.41
N CYS A 120 8.37 15.34 7.06
CA CYS A 120 7.21 14.46 6.86
C CYS A 120 6.04 15.12 6.16
N ASP A 121 5.34 14.33 5.35
CA ASP A 121 4.05 14.68 4.75
C ASP A 121 2.92 14.68 5.80
N GLN A 122 1.73 15.12 5.40
CA GLN A 122 0.57 15.26 6.28
C GLN A 122 0.15 13.94 6.95
N VAL A 123 0.21 12.82 6.22
CA VAL A 123 -0.18 11.49 6.76
C VAL A 123 0.82 11.07 7.82
N THR A 124 2.09 11.27 7.52
CA THR A 124 3.17 10.91 8.43
C THR A 124 3.13 11.76 9.71
N ARG A 125 2.90 13.08 9.62
CA ARG A 125 2.70 13.94 10.81
C ARG A 125 1.51 13.50 11.65
N PHE A 126 0.38 13.19 11.02
CA PHE A 126 -0.78 12.66 11.73
C PHE A 126 -0.46 11.40 12.53
N LEU A 127 0.30 10.46 11.94
CA LEU A 127 0.70 9.25 12.67
C LEU A 127 1.50 9.59 13.92
N PHE A 128 2.30 10.65 13.91
CA PHE A 128 3.12 11.06 15.05
C PHE A 128 2.25 11.67 16.14
N ASP A 129 1.40 12.63 15.77
CA ASP A 129 0.45 13.26 16.68
C ASP A 129 -0.45 12.21 17.34
N PHE A 130 -0.89 11.21 16.57
CA PHE A 130 -1.69 10.10 17.06
C PHE A 130 -0.91 9.18 18.02
N LEU A 131 0.35 8.87 17.74
CA LEU A 131 1.18 8.05 18.61
C LEU A 131 1.53 8.76 19.93
N ASP A 132 1.72 10.08 19.90
CA ASP A 132 2.01 10.87 21.09
C ASP A 132 0.76 11.10 21.97
N THR A 133 -0.39 11.38 21.34
CA THR A 133 -1.57 11.88 22.08
C THR A 133 -2.74 10.91 22.11
N GLY A 134 -2.78 9.91 21.22
CA GLY A 134 -3.95 9.07 20.97
C GLY A 134 -5.15 9.83 20.38
N THR A 135 -4.98 11.09 20.00
CA THR A 135 -6.08 11.95 19.58
C THR A 135 -6.49 11.64 18.14
N VAL A 136 -7.77 11.35 17.94
CA VAL A 136 -8.35 11.19 16.62
C VAL A 136 -8.80 12.56 16.10
N PRO A 137 -8.34 13.00 14.91
CA PRO A 137 -8.74 14.29 14.35
C PRO A 137 -10.20 14.27 13.88
N PRO A 138 -10.79 15.46 13.57
CA PRO A 138 -12.14 15.56 13.05
C PRO A 138 -12.35 14.75 11.75
N GLU A 139 -13.59 14.32 11.49
CA GLU A 139 -13.95 13.48 10.33
C GLU A 139 -13.49 14.05 8.97
N SER A 140 -13.56 15.37 8.80
CA SER A 140 -13.13 16.03 7.56
C SER A 140 -11.63 15.86 7.30
N GLN A 141 -10.82 15.98 8.35
CA GLN A 141 -9.37 15.79 8.27
C GLN A 141 -9.01 14.32 8.13
N LEU A 142 -9.71 13.43 8.84
CA LEU A 142 -9.60 11.98 8.69
C LEU A 142 -9.84 11.53 7.23
N LEU A 143 -10.87 12.08 6.57
CA LEU A 143 -11.16 11.81 5.17
C LEU A 143 -10.03 12.30 4.24
N GLN A 144 -9.46 13.47 4.51
CA GLN A 144 -8.31 13.98 3.75
C GLN A 144 -7.08 13.08 3.92
N LEU A 145 -6.77 12.67 5.14
CA LEU A 145 -5.65 11.77 5.46
C LEU A 145 -5.82 10.40 4.78
N TYR A 146 -7.03 9.85 4.78
CA TYR A 146 -7.34 8.61 4.07
C TYR A 146 -7.08 8.76 2.56
N ARG A 147 -7.56 9.85 1.94
CA ARG A 147 -7.34 10.11 0.51
C ARG A 147 -5.85 10.26 0.17
N SER A 148 -5.08 10.93 1.01
CA SER A 148 -3.63 11.13 0.85
C SER A 148 -2.85 9.82 1.03
N SER A 149 -3.27 8.95 1.94
CA SER A 149 -2.57 7.69 2.24
C SER A 149 -2.91 6.55 1.28
N LYS A 150 -4.13 6.55 0.72
CA LYS A 150 -4.63 5.48 -0.16
C LYS A 150 -3.70 5.13 -1.32
N SER A 151 -3.13 6.13 -1.99
CA SER A 151 -2.25 5.92 -3.13
C SER A 151 -0.82 5.53 -2.72
N ALA A 152 -0.43 5.82 -1.48
CA ALA A 152 0.90 5.59 -0.97
C ALA A 152 1.05 4.21 -0.31
N ASN A 153 0.13 3.85 0.59
CA ASN A 153 0.21 2.61 1.35
C ASN A 153 -1.18 2.16 1.87
N PHE A 154 -1.60 0.96 1.48
CA PHE A 154 -2.89 0.39 1.90
C PHE A 154 -3.01 0.29 3.42
N TYR A 155 -1.99 -0.21 4.14
CA TYR A 155 -2.08 -0.42 5.59
C TYR A 155 -2.23 0.88 6.36
N ILE A 156 -1.54 1.94 5.94
CA ILE A 156 -1.72 3.26 6.55
C ILE A 156 -3.13 3.78 6.28
N SER A 157 -3.61 3.68 5.04
CA SER A 157 -4.98 4.11 4.72
C SER A 157 -6.04 3.28 5.43
N PHE A 158 -5.81 1.99 5.62
CA PHE A 158 -6.70 1.08 6.34
C PHE A 158 -6.71 1.40 7.84
N PHE A 159 -5.56 1.70 8.43
CA PHE A 159 -5.48 2.18 9.81
C PHE A 159 -6.30 3.46 10.01
N ILE A 160 -6.15 4.45 9.12
CA ILE A 160 -6.94 5.69 9.18
C ILE A 160 -8.43 5.38 9.01
N PHE A 161 -8.78 4.50 8.06
CA PHE A 161 -10.16 4.05 7.85
C PHE A 161 -10.77 3.41 9.11
N ARG A 162 -10.00 2.68 9.92
CA ARG A 162 -10.50 2.10 11.18
C ARG A 162 -10.83 3.14 12.24
N LEU A 163 -10.27 4.34 12.15
CA LEU A 163 -10.58 5.45 13.06
C LEU A 163 -11.89 6.16 12.70
N PHE A 164 -12.48 5.85 11.53
CA PHE A 164 -13.73 6.46 11.10
C PHE A 164 -14.92 5.92 11.91
N PRO A 165 -15.92 6.77 12.23
CA PRO A 165 -17.20 6.28 12.71
C PRO A 165 -17.85 5.37 11.65
N VAL A 166 -18.72 4.46 12.08
CA VAL A 166 -19.35 3.45 11.20
C VAL A 166 -19.98 4.09 9.96
N ARG A 167 -20.71 5.20 10.12
CA ARG A 167 -21.32 5.93 9.00
C ARG A 167 -20.31 6.33 7.93
N LEU A 168 -19.17 6.90 8.35
CA LEU A 168 -18.12 7.33 7.41
C LEU A 168 -17.38 6.14 6.80
N ARG A 169 -17.23 5.02 7.52
CA ARG A 169 -16.71 3.77 6.94
C ARG A 169 -17.61 3.24 5.84
N SER A 170 -18.92 3.21 6.07
CA SER A 170 -19.91 2.83 5.05
C SER A 170 -19.81 3.72 3.81
N LEU A 171 -19.82 5.05 3.98
CA LEU A 171 -19.66 6.00 2.87
C LEU A 171 -18.34 5.79 2.13
N THR A 172 -17.24 5.56 2.85
CA THR A 172 -15.93 5.33 2.24
C THR A 172 -15.91 4.07 1.39
N VAL A 173 -16.45 2.95 1.89
CA VAL A 173 -16.56 1.70 1.13
C VAL A 173 -17.41 1.90 -0.14
N LEU A 174 -18.54 2.62 -0.04
CA LEU A 174 -19.37 2.95 -1.20
C LEU A 174 -18.65 3.86 -2.21
N CYS A 175 -17.90 4.86 -1.75
CA CYS A 175 -17.05 5.68 -2.62
C CYS A 175 -15.97 4.85 -3.32
N GLU A 176 -15.39 3.87 -2.65
CA GLU A 176 -14.40 2.98 -3.27
C GLU A 176 -15.01 2.02 -4.29
N LEU A 177 -16.23 1.54 -4.02
CA LEU A 177 -17.01 0.83 -5.02
C LEU A 177 -17.30 1.71 -6.24
N TYR A 178 -17.76 2.94 -6.03
CA TYR A 178 -17.99 3.92 -7.11
C TYR A 178 -16.74 4.09 -7.97
N ASN A 179 -15.56 4.24 -7.35
CA ASN A 179 -14.29 4.35 -8.06
C ASN A 179 -13.93 3.06 -8.83
N ALA A 180 -14.23 1.89 -8.28
CA ALA A 180 -14.00 0.62 -8.95
C ALA A 180 -14.92 0.41 -10.16
N LEU A 181 -16.17 0.90 -10.08
CA LEU A 181 -17.16 0.78 -11.15
C LEU A 181 -16.93 1.77 -12.30
N ASN A 182 -16.57 3.02 -12.00
CA ASN A 182 -16.41 4.07 -13.02
C ASN A 182 -15.02 4.11 -13.67
N CYS A 183 -14.03 3.39 -13.14
CA CYS A 183 -12.68 3.45 -13.71
C CYS A 183 -12.56 2.68 -15.03
N GLN A 184 -11.76 3.23 -15.94
CA GLN A 184 -11.28 2.52 -17.13
C GLN A 184 -10.50 1.26 -16.74
N GLU A 185 -10.50 0.23 -17.60
CA GLU A 185 -9.90 -1.08 -17.31
C GLU A 185 -8.46 -0.99 -16.76
N LYS A 186 -7.64 -0.08 -17.29
CA LYS A 186 -6.25 0.14 -16.85
C LYS A 186 -6.09 0.47 -15.36
N HIS A 187 -7.08 1.11 -14.74
CA HIS A 187 -7.05 1.52 -13.33
C HIS A 187 -7.98 0.68 -12.45
N ARG A 188 -8.90 -0.07 -13.07
CA ARG A 188 -9.84 -0.94 -12.38
C ARG A 188 -9.14 -1.94 -11.46
N ALA A 189 -8.04 -2.54 -11.91
CA ALA A 189 -7.27 -3.48 -11.10
C ALA A 189 -6.79 -2.87 -9.76
N ALA A 190 -6.29 -1.64 -9.77
CA ALA A 190 -5.81 -0.97 -8.55
C ALA A 190 -6.97 -0.61 -7.61
N ASN A 191 -8.08 -0.09 -8.15
CA ASN A 191 -9.26 0.25 -7.35
C ASN A 191 -9.93 -1.01 -6.77
N CYS A 192 -10.08 -2.07 -7.55
CA CYS A 192 -10.58 -3.36 -7.07
C CYS A 192 -9.67 -3.95 -5.99
N ARG A 193 -8.35 -3.84 -6.12
CA ARG A 193 -7.43 -4.30 -5.07
C ARG A 193 -7.64 -3.56 -3.75
N HIS A 194 -7.77 -2.23 -3.82
CA HIS A 194 -8.00 -1.41 -2.64
C HIS A 194 -9.35 -1.74 -2.00
N LEU A 195 -10.42 -1.80 -2.81
CA LEU A 195 -11.76 -2.17 -2.36
C LEU A 195 -11.79 -3.57 -1.74
N ALA A 196 -11.17 -4.56 -2.37
CA ALA A 196 -11.08 -5.91 -1.84
C ALA A 196 -10.40 -5.95 -0.47
N GLY A 197 -9.35 -5.15 -0.29
CA GLY A 197 -8.72 -4.98 1.01
C GLY A 197 -9.70 -4.45 2.05
N LEU A 198 -10.45 -3.39 1.74
CA LEU A 198 -11.44 -2.85 2.68
C LEU A 198 -12.58 -3.83 2.98
N VAL A 199 -13.07 -4.55 1.97
CA VAL A 199 -14.14 -5.56 2.12
C VAL A 199 -13.67 -6.72 3.00
N ALA A 200 -12.44 -7.19 2.83
CA ALA A 200 -11.89 -8.30 3.60
C ALA A 200 -11.78 -7.99 5.11
N TYR A 201 -11.55 -6.73 5.46
CA TYR A 201 -11.42 -6.28 6.85
C TYR A 201 -12.63 -5.47 7.37
N LYS A 202 -13.73 -5.47 6.62
CA LYS A 202 -14.99 -4.83 7.04
C LYS A 202 -15.59 -5.62 8.20
N ASP A 203 -15.82 -4.92 9.32
CA ASP A 203 -16.38 -5.45 10.56
C ASP A 203 -17.73 -4.80 10.94
N PHE A 204 -18.38 -4.13 9.98
CA PHE A 204 -19.64 -3.40 10.14
C PHE A 204 -20.60 -3.72 9.00
N GLU A 205 -21.87 -3.35 9.15
CA GLU A 205 -22.91 -3.51 8.12
C GLU A 205 -23.23 -2.16 7.46
N ILE A 206 -23.45 -2.16 6.14
CA ILE A 206 -23.91 -0.96 5.43
C ILE A 206 -25.44 -0.92 5.49
N LYS A 207 -25.96 -0.03 6.33
CA LYS A 207 -27.39 0.20 6.49
C LYS A 207 -27.86 1.35 5.60
N PHE A 208 -28.42 1.03 4.44
CA PHE A 208 -28.87 2.04 3.47
C PHE A 208 -29.96 2.98 3.98
N ASN A 209 -30.76 2.55 4.95
CA ASN A 209 -31.76 3.39 5.62
C ASN A 209 -31.15 4.44 6.58
N GLU A 210 -29.89 4.28 6.99
CA GLU A 210 -29.15 5.24 7.81
C GLU A 210 -28.30 6.20 6.94
N LEU A 211 -28.28 5.99 5.62
CA LEU A 211 -27.62 6.86 4.65
C LEU A 211 -28.60 7.91 4.11
N ASP A 212 -28.04 9.01 3.61
CA ASP A 212 -28.82 10.04 2.92
C ASP A 212 -29.43 9.46 1.63
N GLU A 213 -30.68 9.79 1.33
CA GLU A 213 -31.40 9.29 0.15
C GLU A 213 -30.66 9.64 -1.16
N SER A 214 -29.96 10.77 -1.16
CA SER A 214 -29.07 11.16 -2.26
C SER A 214 -27.97 10.12 -2.52
N VAL A 215 -27.36 9.55 -1.48
CA VAL A 215 -26.30 8.52 -1.61
C VAL A 215 -26.85 7.22 -2.21
N ALA A 216 -28.06 6.82 -1.80
CA ALA A 216 -28.71 5.63 -2.36
C ALA A 216 -29.05 5.84 -3.84
N THR A 217 -29.57 7.02 -4.19
CA THR A 217 -29.89 7.41 -5.57
C THR A 217 -28.64 7.41 -6.45
N ASP A 218 -27.54 7.99 -5.97
CA ASP A 218 -26.26 8.03 -6.68
C ASP A 218 -25.67 6.63 -6.90
N LEU A 219 -25.78 5.75 -5.89
CA LEU A 219 -25.35 4.36 -6.00
C LEU A 219 -26.15 3.61 -7.07
N GLU A 220 -27.48 3.73 -7.06
CA GLU A 220 -28.35 3.12 -8.06
C GLU A 220 -27.99 3.59 -9.47
N ALA A 221 -27.87 4.90 -9.67
CA ALA A 221 -27.51 5.50 -10.95
C ALA A 221 -26.13 5.01 -11.43
N THR A 222 -25.17 4.88 -10.52
CA THR A 222 -23.82 4.38 -10.80
C THR A 222 -23.84 2.93 -11.26
N ILE A 223 -24.57 2.05 -10.55
CA ILE A 223 -24.69 0.64 -10.89
C ILE A 223 -25.38 0.49 -12.24
N ARG A 224 -26.48 1.21 -12.50
CA ARG A 224 -27.19 1.17 -13.79
C ARG A 224 -26.28 1.58 -14.94
N SER A 225 -25.54 2.68 -14.77
CA SER A 225 -24.63 3.21 -15.81
C SER A 225 -23.42 2.30 -16.06
N ASN A 226 -22.99 1.55 -15.03
CA ASN A 226 -21.81 0.68 -15.08
C ASN A 226 -22.17 -0.80 -14.88
N HIS A 227 -23.35 -1.23 -15.31
CA HIS A 227 -23.91 -2.55 -14.99
C HIS A 227 -22.98 -3.71 -15.39
N SER A 228 -22.34 -3.62 -16.57
CA SER A 228 -21.34 -4.61 -17.01
C SER A 228 -20.15 -4.71 -16.05
N ASN A 229 -19.66 -3.57 -15.54
CA ASN A 229 -18.58 -3.56 -14.57
C ASN A 229 -19.02 -4.15 -13.24
N PHE A 230 -20.23 -3.80 -12.78
CA PHE A 230 -20.82 -4.33 -11.56
C PHE A 230 -20.95 -5.87 -11.61
N LEU A 231 -21.51 -6.43 -12.68
CA LEU A 231 -21.62 -7.88 -12.85
C LEU A 231 -20.27 -8.60 -12.86
N ARG A 232 -19.23 -7.93 -13.36
CA ARG A 232 -17.85 -8.43 -13.46
C ARG A 232 -16.97 -8.08 -12.25
N LEU A 233 -17.55 -7.63 -11.13
CA LEU A 233 -16.76 -7.42 -9.91
C LEU A 233 -16.15 -8.76 -9.44
N PRO A 234 -14.84 -8.78 -9.12
CA PRO A 234 -14.21 -9.92 -8.46
C PRO A 234 -14.94 -10.26 -7.16
N LYS A 235 -15.00 -11.54 -6.78
CA LYS A 235 -15.71 -12.01 -5.58
C LYS A 235 -15.29 -11.25 -4.31
N ASN A 236 -13.99 -11.11 -4.08
CA ASN A 236 -13.46 -10.33 -2.97
C ASN A 236 -13.74 -8.81 -2.99
N CYS A 237 -14.31 -8.25 -4.06
CA CYS A 237 -14.73 -6.85 -4.13
C CYS A 237 -16.23 -6.65 -3.87
N ARG A 238 -17.01 -7.74 -3.79
CA ARG A 238 -18.46 -7.69 -3.66
C ARG A 238 -18.85 -7.37 -2.23
N ILE A 239 -19.81 -6.46 -2.09
CA ILE A 239 -20.36 -6.06 -0.80
C ILE A 239 -21.77 -6.63 -0.73
N PRO A 240 -22.05 -7.61 0.16
CA PRO A 240 -23.34 -8.28 0.22
C PRO A 240 -24.52 -7.29 0.29
N GLU A 241 -24.41 -6.25 1.11
CA GLU A 241 -25.46 -5.26 1.28
C GLU A 241 -25.75 -4.47 -0.01
N VAL A 242 -24.72 -4.20 -0.82
CA VAL A 242 -24.89 -3.54 -2.12
C VAL A 242 -25.55 -4.48 -3.13
N GLU A 243 -25.26 -5.78 -3.06
CA GLU A 243 -25.88 -6.78 -3.93
C GLU A 243 -27.37 -6.92 -3.62
N ASP A 244 -27.74 -6.92 -2.34
CA ASP A 244 -29.13 -6.92 -1.89
C ASP A 244 -29.85 -5.63 -2.31
N PHE A 245 -29.20 -4.47 -2.13
CA PHE A 245 -29.70 -3.18 -2.60
C PHE A 245 -29.95 -3.18 -4.12
N ALA A 246 -29.00 -3.67 -4.91
CA ALA A 246 -29.13 -3.73 -6.36
C ALA A 246 -30.28 -4.66 -6.78
N ARG A 247 -30.46 -5.79 -6.09
CA ARG A 247 -31.57 -6.71 -6.36
C ARG A 247 -32.94 -6.08 -6.09
N GLU A 248 -33.04 -5.30 -5.02
CA GLU A 248 -34.29 -4.62 -4.65
C GLU A 248 -34.63 -3.47 -5.61
N LYS A 249 -33.66 -2.61 -5.94
CA LYS A 249 -33.90 -1.36 -6.69
C LYS A 249 -33.81 -1.51 -8.21
N ILE A 250 -32.94 -2.38 -8.69
CA ILE A 250 -32.64 -2.52 -10.14
C ILE A 250 -33.32 -3.78 -10.70
N GLY A 251 -33.42 -4.84 -9.91
CA GLY A 251 -34.07 -6.09 -10.27
C GLY A 251 -33.11 -7.29 -10.21
N PRO A 252 -33.59 -8.51 -10.53
CA PRO A 252 -32.78 -9.71 -10.47
C PRO A 252 -31.64 -9.68 -11.50
N TYR A 253 -30.46 -10.10 -11.10
CA TYR A 253 -29.30 -10.28 -11.97
C TYR A 253 -28.50 -11.51 -11.58
N VAL A 254 -27.71 -12.03 -12.52
CA VAL A 254 -26.76 -13.12 -12.28
C VAL A 254 -25.36 -12.55 -12.40
N PRO A 255 -24.60 -12.47 -11.29
CA PRO A 255 -23.24 -12.01 -11.39
C PRO A 255 -22.35 -12.95 -12.20
N CYS A 256 -21.39 -12.39 -12.93
CA CYS A 256 -20.39 -13.20 -13.61
C CYS A 256 -19.51 -13.91 -12.56
N ASP A 257 -19.19 -15.19 -12.79
CA ASP A 257 -18.22 -15.93 -11.99
C ASP A 257 -16.81 -15.44 -12.29
N VAL A 258 -16.50 -14.24 -11.78
CA VAL A 258 -15.17 -13.67 -11.85
C VAL A 258 -14.41 -14.20 -10.64
N PRO A 259 -13.30 -14.94 -10.84
CA PRO A 259 -12.50 -15.44 -9.74
C PRO A 259 -12.03 -14.28 -8.86
N ASP A 260 -11.60 -14.61 -7.65
CA ASP A 260 -10.90 -13.63 -6.83
C ASP A 260 -9.79 -13.02 -7.67
N SER A 261 -9.58 -11.72 -7.46
CA SER A 261 -8.65 -10.93 -8.25
C SER A 261 -7.18 -11.38 -8.13
N GLY A 262 -6.90 -12.48 -7.40
CA GLY A 262 -5.59 -13.08 -7.20
C GLY A 262 -4.65 -12.15 -6.45
N TYR A 263 -5.15 -11.02 -5.93
CA TYR A 263 -4.35 -10.14 -5.12
C TYR A 263 -4.05 -10.88 -3.82
N PRO A 264 -2.77 -11.06 -3.47
CA PRO A 264 -2.44 -11.72 -2.23
C PRO A 264 -3.20 -11.01 -1.10
N PRO A 265 -3.71 -11.74 -0.11
CA PRO A 265 -3.99 -11.10 1.17
C PRO A 265 -2.71 -10.35 1.50
N PHE A 266 -2.81 -9.05 1.74
CA PHE A 266 -1.64 -8.26 2.05
C PHE A 266 -1.02 -8.90 3.31
N ILE A 267 0.06 -9.66 3.08
CA ILE A 267 0.81 -10.44 4.06
C ILE A 267 2.21 -9.80 4.05
N TRP A 268 2.68 -9.43 5.23
CA TRP A 268 4.06 -9.06 5.47
C TRP A 268 4.99 -10.25 5.36
#